data_AF-A0A7C5INE1-F1
#
_entry.id   AF-A0A7C5INE1-F1
#
_cell.length_a   1.000
_cell.length_b   1.000
_cell.length_c   1.000
_cell.angle_alpha   90.00
_cell.angle_beta   90.00
_cell.angle_gamma   90.00
#
_symmetry.space_group_name_H-M   'P 1'
#
loop_
_entity.id
_entity.type
_entity.pdbx_description
1 polymer ?
#
loop_
_entity_poly.entity_id
_entity_poly.type
_entity_poly.pdbx_seq_one_letter_code
_entity_poly.pdbx_strand_id
1 'polypeptide(L)'
;MNAAPPLFRNQSEWKSGGDTKVFGTAKIKNIVLDYPIFGLQNHLGRKNMVFVGENIWRMRAQSKLESNDFDLFDTWIYNMIQWLIIREDKRRFKVNPAKHLFSGSEQILFRGEAYDESYKPLPGVDIKLTLRHPDGKEDVLYMNETGNARYFQELSNLEEGTYQYSAEGRKNEVKIGSDRGEFSIGKNNIEHFRLTADKGLLEQIALRTGGKFVTARQLDDLAKEINQLNSLKPVVSYSTRRMGFNEYQWIFFILLGLLALEWVIRKRYSLS
;
A
#
# COMPACT_ATOMS: atom_id res chain seq x y z
N MET A 1 25.11 19.52 -5.51
CA MET A 1 25.97 18.51 -6.15
C MET A 1 26.68 19.17 -7.33
N ASN A 2 27.95 19.58 -7.17
CA ASN A 2 28.69 20.29 -8.23
C ASN A 2 29.52 19.35 -9.12
N ALA A 3 29.59 18.05 -8.79
CA ALA A 3 30.22 17.02 -9.60
C ALA A 3 29.36 15.74 -9.59
N ALA A 4 28.50 15.58 -10.59
CA ALA A 4 27.82 14.30 -10.79
C ALA A 4 28.80 13.30 -11.47
N PRO A 5 28.76 12.00 -11.11
CA PRO A 5 29.60 10.99 -11.74
C PRO A 5 29.29 10.86 -13.24
N PRO A 6 30.22 10.34 -14.05
CA PRO A 6 29.95 10.10 -15.46
C PRO A 6 28.78 9.13 -15.63
N LEU A 7 27.75 9.58 -16.33
CA LEU A 7 26.58 8.78 -16.71
C LEU A 7 26.72 8.36 -18.18
N PHE A 8 26.25 7.16 -18.50
CA PHE A 8 26.16 6.75 -19.90
C PHE A 8 24.94 7.42 -20.53
N ARG A 9 25.17 8.05 -21.68
CA ARG A 9 24.14 8.71 -22.48
C ARG A 9 23.79 7.82 -23.68
N ASN A 10 22.49 7.75 -23.99
CA ASN A 10 22.01 7.18 -25.25
C ASN A 10 22.38 8.10 -26.44
N GLN A 11 22.73 7.51 -27.58
CA GLN A 11 23.13 8.22 -28.80
C GLN A 11 22.01 9.07 -29.43
N SER A 12 20.76 8.91 -29.00
CA SER A 12 19.63 9.74 -29.44
C SER A 12 19.76 11.21 -29.01
N GLU A 13 19.23 12.12 -29.83
CA GLU A 13 19.08 13.54 -29.50
C GLU A 13 17.75 13.78 -28.78
N TRP A 14 17.81 14.38 -27.60
CA TRP A 14 16.65 14.71 -26.79
C TRP A 14 16.56 16.23 -26.64
N LYS A 15 15.36 16.79 -26.78
CA LYS A 15 15.05 18.20 -26.56
C LYS A 15 13.92 18.32 -25.54
N SER A 16 13.97 19.35 -24.69
CA SER A 16 12.88 19.61 -23.74
C SER A 16 11.65 20.15 -24.46
N GLY A 17 10.47 19.61 -24.13
CA GLY A 17 9.18 20.22 -24.50
C GLY A 17 8.87 21.47 -23.67
N GLY A 18 7.87 22.26 -24.10
CA GLY A 18 7.59 23.60 -23.55
C GLY A 18 7.37 23.67 -22.04
N ASP A 19 6.67 22.71 -21.45
CA ASP A 19 6.36 22.71 -20.00
C ASP A 19 7.41 21.99 -19.14
N THR A 20 8.53 21.56 -19.74
CA THR A 20 9.59 20.82 -19.03
C THR A 20 10.61 21.78 -18.46
N LYS A 21 10.77 21.77 -17.13
CA LYS A 21 11.89 22.43 -16.44
C LYS A 21 13.08 21.47 -16.39
N VAL A 22 14.19 21.86 -17.00
CA VAL A 22 15.44 21.08 -17.02
C VAL A 22 16.28 21.45 -15.80
N PHE A 23 16.68 20.43 -15.03
CA PHE A 23 17.46 20.57 -13.80
C PHE A 23 18.88 20.01 -13.91
N GLY A 24 19.20 19.30 -14.99
CA GLY A 24 20.55 18.81 -15.25
C GLY A 24 20.81 18.67 -16.74
N THR A 25 22.00 19.08 -17.17
CA THR A 25 22.49 18.97 -18.56
C THR A 25 23.78 18.17 -18.63
N ALA A 26 24.06 17.58 -19.79
CA ALA A 26 25.28 16.79 -19.99
C ALA A 26 26.53 17.67 -20.08
N LYS A 27 27.66 17.18 -19.55
CA LYS A 27 28.97 17.83 -19.65
C LYS A 27 30.03 16.81 -20.10
N ILE A 28 30.73 17.09 -21.19
CA ILE A 28 31.81 16.23 -21.71
C ILE A 28 33.10 17.05 -21.80
N LYS A 29 34.20 16.55 -21.22
CA LYS A 29 35.52 17.22 -21.24
C LYS A 29 35.44 18.71 -20.90
N ASN A 30 34.65 19.04 -19.87
CA ASN A 30 34.38 20.39 -19.38
C ASN A 30 33.49 21.29 -20.26
N ILE A 31 32.99 20.79 -21.40
CA ILE A 31 32.04 21.50 -22.27
C ILE A 31 30.62 21.11 -21.88
N VAL A 32 29.80 22.11 -21.54
CA VAL A 32 28.35 21.92 -21.27
C VAL A 32 27.63 21.76 -22.60
N LEU A 33 26.85 20.69 -22.73
CA LEU A 33 26.04 20.40 -23.90
C LEU A 33 24.59 20.83 -23.63
N ASP A 34 23.89 21.28 -24.66
CA ASP A 34 22.44 21.48 -24.63
C ASP A 34 21.70 20.15 -24.78
N TYR A 35 21.93 19.26 -23.82
CA TYR A 35 21.33 17.94 -23.75
C TYR A 35 20.74 17.73 -22.35
N PRO A 36 19.40 17.69 -22.20
CA PRO A 36 18.76 17.54 -20.91
C PRO A 36 18.97 16.12 -20.38
N ILE A 37 19.54 16.00 -19.19
CA ILE A 37 19.72 14.73 -18.46
C ILE A 37 18.60 14.53 -17.45
N PHE A 38 18.12 15.61 -16.82
CA PHE A 38 17.08 15.51 -15.82
C PHE A 38 16.06 16.64 -16.00
N GLY A 39 14.79 16.27 -16.12
CA GLY A 39 13.70 17.22 -16.31
C GLY A 39 12.46 16.84 -15.52
N LEU A 40 11.76 17.87 -15.04
CA LEU A 40 10.44 17.75 -14.42
C LEU A 40 9.42 18.48 -15.28
N GLN A 41 8.24 17.90 -15.44
CA GLN A 41 7.14 18.49 -16.18
C GLN A 41 5.85 18.38 -15.36
N ASN A 42 5.08 19.45 -15.29
CA ASN A 42 3.71 19.44 -14.79
C ASN A 42 2.80 19.94 -15.91
N HIS A 43 2.18 19.03 -16.65
CA HIS A 43 1.29 19.37 -17.76
C HIS A 43 -0.13 18.92 -17.43
N LEU A 44 -1.07 19.87 -17.37
CA LEU A 44 -2.49 19.62 -17.08
C LEU A 44 -2.72 18.76 -15.81
N GLY A 45 -1.90 18.97 -14.76
CA GLY A 45 -2.01 18.23 -13.49
C GLY A 45 -1.38 16.84 -13.52
N ARG A 46 -0.78 16.42 -14.63
CA ARG A 46 0.08 15.24 -14.70
C ARG A 46 1.53 15.67 -14.49
N LYS A 47 2.11 15.16 -13.41
CA LYS A 47 3.52 15.35 -13.09
C LYS A 47 4.34 14.20 -13.67
N ASN A 48 5.33 14.55 -14.50
CA ASN A 48 6.28 13.62 -15.08
C ASN A 48 7.68 14.00 -14.61
N MET A 49 8.49 12.99 -14.34
CA MET A 49 9.92 13.12 -14.11
C MET A 49 10.64 12.27 -15.15
N VAL A 50 11.59 12.87 -15.86
CA VAL A 50 12.37 12.19 -16.90
C VAL A 50 13.84 12.29 -16.56
N PHE A 51 14.50 11.14 -16.55
CA PHE A 51 15.95 11.03 -16.42
C PHE A 51 16.50 10.40 -17.70
N VAL A 52 17.21 11.19 -18.50
CA VAL A 52 17.80 10.79 -19.79
C VAL A 52 19.25 10.39 -19.53
N GLY A 53 19.43 9.20 -18.95
CA GLY A 53 20.74 8.66 -18.64
C GLY A 53 20.65 7.31 -17.96
N GLU A 54 21.69 6.51 -18.07
CA GLU A 54 21.78 5.22 -17.41
C GLU A 54 22.60 5.33 -16.13
N ASN A 55 22.45 4.33 -15.24
CA ASN A 55 23.24 4.19 -14.02
C ASN A 55 23.06 5.30 -12.98
N ILE A 56 21.81 5.73 -12.73
CA ILE A 56 21.48 6.68 -11.66
C ILE A 56 21.99 6.24 -10.27
N TRP A 57 22.15 4.93 -10.04
CA TRP A 57 22.76 4.36 -8.83
C TRP A 57 24.20 4.83 -8.59
N ARG A 58 24.94 5.24 -9.64
CA ARG A 58 26.28 5.81 -9.49
C ARG A 58 26.24 7.15 -8.75
N MET A 59 25.18 7.94 -8.91
CA MET A 59 24.99 9.17 -8.14
C MET A 59 24.83 8.87 -6.64
N ARG A 60 24.15 7.77 -6.30
CA ARG A 60 24.06 7.29 -4.92
C ARG A 60 25.42 6.85 -4.38
N ALA A 61 26.21 6.13 -5.17
CA ALA A 61 27.57 5.74 -4.79
C ALA A 61 28.49 6.95 -4.61
N GLN A 62 28.37 7.97 -5.47
CA GLN A 62 29.12 9.23 -5.34
C GLN A 62 28.74 9.99 -4.08
N SER A 63 27.46 10.03 -3.70
CA SER A 63 27.02 10.61 -2.43
C SER A 63 27.76 10.01 -1.24
N LYS A 64 27.96 8.68 -1.23
CA LYS A 64 28.71 7.98 -0.18
C LYS A 64 30.18 8.37 -0.16
N LEU A 65 30.79 8.60 -1.31
CA LEU A 65 32.18 9.04 -1.39
C LEU A 65 32.36 10.50 -0.93
N GLU A 66 31.40 11.38 -1.24
CA GLU A 66 31.48 12.81 -0.92
C GLU A 66 31.07 13.16 0.51
N SER A 67 30.02 12.52 1.02
CA SER A 67 29.40 12.87 2.31
C SER A 67 29.58 11.79 3.38
N ASN A 68 30.28 10.69 3.04
CA ASN A 68 30.36 9.47 3.84
C ASN A 68 28.98 8.87 4.19
N ASP A 69 27.92 9.27 3.48
CA ASP A 69 26.55 8.78 3.64
C ASP A 69 25.73 8.78 2.33
N PHE A 70 24.60 8.08 2.32
CA PHE A 70 23.64 8.04 1.22
C PHE A 70 22.51 9.06 1.34
N ASP A 71 22.38 9.71 2.50
CA ASP A 71 21.29 10.61 2.86
C ASP A 71 21.00 11.70 1.81
N LEU A 72 22.03 12.24 1.18
CA LEU A 72 21.89 13.31 0.19
C LEU A 72 21.14 12.83 -1.07
N PHE A 73 21.48 11.64 -1.58
CA PHE A 73 20.78 11.03 -2.71
C PHE A 73 19.40 10.53 -2.29
N ASP A 74 19.31 9.86 -1.14
CA ASP A 74 18.07 9.24 -0.66
C ASP A 74 17.01 10.32 -0.36
N THR A 75 17.40 11.45 0.24
CA THR A 75 16.52 12.62 0.44
C THR A 75 16.10 13.26 -0.88
N TRP A 76 17.03 13.39 -1.83
CA TRP A 76 16.73 13.97 -3.14
C TRP A 76 15.69 13.13 -3.90
N ILE A 77 15.91 11.82 -4.03
CA ILE A 77 14.97 10.94 -4.75
C ILE A 77 13.63 10.85 -4.03
N TYR A 78 13.64 10.85 -2.69
CA TYR A 78 12.42 10.87 -1.88
C TYR A 78 11.58 12.12 -2.14
N ASN A 79 12.20 13.30 -2.16
CA ASN A 79 11.51 14.56 -2.46
C ASN A 79 10.94 14.58 -3.89
N MET A 80 11.64 13.99 -4.86
CA MET A 80 11.14 13.86 -6.23
C MET A 80 9.90 12.94 -6.30
N ILE A 81 9.94 11.80 -5.60
CA ILE A 81 8.80 10.87 -5.50
C ILE A 81 7.62 11.55 -4.80
N GLN A 82 7.84 12.25 -3.68
CA GLN A 82 6.78 13.00 -3.02
C GLN A 82 6.14 14.02 -3.97
N TRP A 83 6.96 14.78 -4.71
CA TRP A 83 6.46 15.76 -5.66
C TRP A 83 5.57 15.11 -6.74
N LEU A 84 5.94 13.94 -7.26
CA LEU A 84 5.16 13.18 -8.25
C LEU A 84 3.82 12.70 -7.70
N ILE A 85 3.78 12.31 -6.42
CA ILE A 85 2.57 11.74 -5.78
C ILE A 85 1.57 12.84 -5.39
N ILE A 86 2.05 14.04 -5.03
CA ILE A 86 1.18 15.18 -4.69
C ILE A 86 0.38 15.57 -5.94
N ARG A 87 -0.93 15.26 -5.94
CA ARG A 87 -1.86 15.78 -6.93
C ARG A 87 -2.21 17.22 -6.55
N GLU A 88 -1.90 18.16 -7.44
CA GLU A 88 -2.42 19.52 -7.32
C GLU A 88 -3.92 19.47 -7.62
N ASP A 89 -4.72 19.42 -6.57
CA ASP A 89 -6.17 19.48 -6.71
C ASP A 89 -6.58 20.93 -7.03
N LYS A 90 -6.75 21.22 -8.33
CA LYS A 90 -7.16 22.52 -8.87
C LYS A 90 -8.67 22.77 -8.78
N ARG A 91 -9.43 21.93 -8.08
CA ARG A 91 -10.88 22.14 -7.93
C ARG A 91 -11.13 23.43 -7.14
N ARG A 92 -11.95 24.31 -7.72
CA ARG A 92 -12.42 25.56 -7.10
C ARG A 92 -13.44 25.32 -5.98
N PHE A 93 -13.97 24.11 -5.88
CA PHE A 93 -14.94 23.72 -4.87
C PHE A 93 -14.56 22.35 -4.34
N LYS A 94 -14.41 22.24 -3.01
CA LYS A 94 -14.00 21.01 -2.34
C LYS A 94 -14.82 20.82 -1.09
N VAL A 95 -15.30 19.61 -0.88
CA VAL A 95 -15.94 19.22 0.37
C VAL A 95 -15.48 17.81 0.69
N ASN A 96 -14.88 17.62 1.86
CA ASN A 96 -14.42 16.31 2.28
C ASN A 96 -14.52 16.15 3.81
N PRO A 97 -14.72 14.92 4.30
CA PRO A 97 -14.58 14.64 5.71
C PRO A 97 -13.11 14.82 6.15
N ALA A 98 -12.90 15.07 7.43
CA ALA A 98 -11.55 15.22 8.00
C ALA A 98 -10.73 13.92 7.94
N LYS A 99 -11.40 12.76 7.86
CA LYS A 99 -10.84 11.41 7.72
C LYS A 99 -11.74 10.58 6.80
N HIS A 100 -11.23 9.48 6.27
CA HIS A 100 -12.05 8.52 5.50
C HIS A 100 -12.54 7.32 6.32
N LEU A 101 -11.97 7.12 7.52
CA LEU A 101 -12.34 6.07 8.45
C LEU A 101 -12.52 6.69 9.84
N PHE A 102 -13.69 6.47 10.43
CA PHE A 102 -14.07 6.95 11.76
C PHE A 102 -14.43 5.78 12.66
N SER A 103 -14.34 5.99 13.97
CA SER A 103 -14.85 5.03 14.97
C SER A 103 -16.32 5.30 15.27
N GLY A 104 -17.09 4.28 15.69
CA GLY A 104 -18.55 4.39 15.91
C GLY A 104 -19.07 5.52 16.80
N SER A 105 -18.25 6.06 17.72
CA SER A 105 -18.62 7.21 18.57
C SER A 105 -17.84 8.50 18.25
N GLU A 106 -17.04 8.49 17.18
CA GLU A 106 -16.23 9.63 16.78
C GLU A 106 -17.10 10.69 16.07
N GLN A 107 -16.91 11.95 16.43
CA GLN A 107 -17.55 13.06 15.74
C GLN A 107 -16.96 13.22 14.34
N ILE A 108 -17.82 13.30 13.33
CA ILE A 108 -17.43 13.43 11.93
C ILE A 108 -17.49 14.90 11.54
N LEU A 109 -16.32 15.47 11.25
CA LEU A 109 -16.18 16.84 10.78
C LEU A 109 -15.99 16.86 9.26
N PHE A 110 -16.95 17.44 8.55
CA PHE A 110 -16.80 17.83 7.16
C PHE A 110 -16.18 19.22 7.06
N ARG A 111 -15.29 19.40 6.08
CA ARG A 111 -14.69 20.69 5.72
C ARG A 111 -14.96 20.98 4.27
N GLY A 112 -15.26 22.24 3.98
CA GLY A 112 -15.53 22.74 2.65
C GLY A 112 -14.73 24.00 2.35
N GLU A 113 -14.32 24.16 1.10
CA GLU A 113 -13.64 25.34 0.59
C GLU A 113 -14.22 25.71 -0.78
N ALA A 114 -14.43 27.01 -1.00
CA ALA A 114 -14.90 27.55 -2.27
C ALA A 114 -14.02 28.71 -2.72
N TYR A 115 -13.72 28.73 -4.02
CA TYR A 115 -12.87 29.73 -4.67
C TYR A 115 -13.55 30.25 -5.94
N ASP A 116 -13.26 31.49 -6.31
CA ASP A 116 -13.69 32.08 -7.58
C ASP A 116 -12.80 31.67 -8.77
N GLU A 117 -13.02 32.25 -9.95
CA GLU A 117 -12.25 31.94 -11.15
C GLU A 117 -10.78 32.39 -11.07
N SER A 118 -10.50 33.36 -10.20
CA SER A 118 -9.16 33.86 -9.89
C SER A 118 -8.51 33.13 -8.72
N TYR A 119 -9.09 32.01 -8.25
CA TYR A 119 -8.65 31.23 -7.10
C TYR A 119 -8.60 32.03 -5.79
N LYS A 120 -9.42 33.08 -5.67
CA LYS A 120 -9.60 33.79 -4.39
C LYS A 120 -10.70 33.13 -3.57
N PRO A 121 -10.56 33.05 -2.23
CA PRO A 121 -11.61 32.55 -1.35
C PRO A 121 -12.96 33.23 -1.64
N LEU A 122 -13.99 32.43 -1.88
CA LEU A 122 -15.34 32.88 -2.22
C LEU A 122 -16.32 32.64 -1.05
N PRO A 123 -16.57 33.66 -0.19
CA PRO A 123 -17.52 33.55 0.91
C PRO A 123 -18.98 33.63 0.43
N GLY A 124 -19.93 33.23 1.29
CA GLY A 124 -21.37 33.28 1.01
C GLY A 124 -21.82 32.29 -0.07
N VAL A 125 -21.23 31.10 -0.11
CA VAL A 125 -21.67 29.99 -0.97
C VAL A 125 -22.54 29.06 -0.13
N ASP A 126 -23.77 28.82 -0.60
CA ASP A 126 -24.68 27.83 -0.02
C ASP A 126 -24.20 26.43 -0.42
N ILE A 127 -23.65 25.70 0.56
CA ILE A 127 -23.17 24.33 0.34
C ILE A 127 -24.21 23.33 0.86
N LYS A 128 -24.90 22.68 -0.07
CA LYS A 128 -25.80 21.55 0.21
C LYS A 128 -25.00 20.25 0.25
N LEU A 129 -24.92 19.60 1.41
CA LEU A 129 -24.34 18.29 1.63
C LEU A 129 -25.44 17.23 1.70
N THR A 130 -25.46 16.29 0.77
CA THR A 130 -26.36 15.14 0.77
C THR A 130 -25.58 13.91 1.20
N LEU A 131 -26.00 13.29 2.30
CA LEU A 131 -25.40 12.11 2.89
C LEU A 131 -26.30 10.90 2.62
N ARG A 132 -25.76 9.86 1.97
CA ARG A 132 -26.43 8.60 1.74
C ARG A 132 -25.92 7.54 2.71
N HIS A 133 -26.84 7.01 3.49
CA HIS A 133 -26.62 5.98 4.51
C HIS A 133 -26.42 4.60 3.88
N PRO A 134 -25.81 3.65 4.62
CA PRO A 134 -25.69 2.26 4.19
C PRO A 134 -27.04 1.58 3.87
N ASP A 135 -28.11 1.97 4.56
CA ASP A 135 -29.47 1.47 4.36
C ASP A 135 -30.20 2.11 3.16
N GLY A 136 -29.53 3.05 2.48
CA GLY A 136 -30.05 3.78 1.33
C GLY A 136 -30.85 5.04 1.66
N LYS A 137 -31.05 5.40 2.94
CA LYS A 137 -31.64 6.70 3.31
C LYS A 137 -30.72 7.85 2.90
N GLU A 138 -31.32 9.00 2.60
CA GLU A 138 -30.58 10.22 2.26
C GLU A 138 -30.96 11.36 3.20
N ASP A 139 -29.95 11.97 3.82
CA ASP A 139 -30.09 13.18 4.62
C ASP A 139 -29.51 14.37 3.87
N VAL A 140 -30.21 15.50 3.94
CA VAL A 140 -29.76 16.77 3.36
C VAL A 140 -29.40 17.73 4.47
N LEU A 141 -28.17 18.23 4.42
CA LEU A 141 -27.58 19.14 5.39
C LEU A 141 -27.00 20.35 4.65
N TYR A 142 -26.82 21.45 5.37
CA TYR A 142 -26.15 22.64 4.86
C TYR A 142 -24.92 22.92 5.72
N MET A 143 -23.80 23.25 5.09
CA MET A 143 -22.56 23.55 5.83
C MET A 143 -22.56 24.99 6.35
N ASN A 144 -21.98 25.19 7.53
CA ASN A 144 -21.84 26.48 8.18
C ASN A 144 -20.54 27.17 7.74
N GLU A 145 -20.57 28.48 7.47
CA GLU A 145 -19.38 29.26 7.15
C GLU A 145 -18.67 29.76 8.42
N THR A 146 -17.33 29.62 8.48
CA THR A 146 -16.49 30.07 9.61
C THR A 146 -15.64 31.30 9.30
N GLY A 147 -15.66 31.75 8.03
CA GLY A 147 -14.85 32.85 7.52
C GLY A 147 -13.76 32.40 6.54
N ASN A 148 -13.27 33.35 5.74
CA ASN A 148 -12.30 33.10 4.65
C ASN A 148 -12.76 31.98 3.67
N ALA A 149 -14.06 31.93 3.36
CA ALA A 149 -14.67 30.93 2.48
C ALA A 149 -14.43 29.47 2.91
N ARG A 150 -14.30 29.24 4.22
CA ARG A 150 -14.21 27.90 4.81
C ARG A 150 -15.53 27.53 5.46
N TYR A 151 -15.96 26.31 5.17
CA TYR A 151 -17.22 25.76 5.60
C TYR A 151 -16.99 24.50 6.42
N PHE A 152 -17.86 24.23 7.37
CA PHE A 152 -17.82 23.01 8.16
C PHE A 152 -19.21 22.46 8.44
N GLN A 153 -19.28 21.16 8.67
CA GLN A 153 -20.48 20.53 9.21
C GLN A 153 -20.08 19.38 10.12
N GLU A 154 -20.71 19.31 11.28
CA GLU A 154 -20.49 18.27 12.26
C GLU A 154 -21.63 17.27 12.23
N LEU A 155 -21.29 15.99 12.20
CA LEU A 155 -22.21 14.87 12.24
C LEU A 155 -21.83 13.96 13.40
N SER A 156 -22.84 13.48 14.11
CA SER A 156 -22.70 12.63 15.29
C SER A 156 -23.74 11.53 15.24
N ASN A 157 -23.52 10.45 15.99
CA ASN A 157 -24.46 9.33 16.15
C ASN A 157 -24.82 8.62 14.83
N LEU A 158 -23.86 8.51 13.91
CA LEU A 158 -24.02 7.70 12.70
C LEU A 158 -23.68 6.24 13.00
N GLU A 159 -24.49 5.32 12.47
CA GLU A 159 -24.29 3.88 12.63
C GLU A 159 -23.10 3.38 11.82
N GLU A 160 -22.59 2.20 12.17
CA GLU A 160 -21.48 1.57 11.46
C GLU A 160 -21.83 1.26 10.00
N GLY A 161 -20.89 1.51 9.09
CA GLY A 161 -21.07 1.24 7.67
C GLY A 161 -20.36 2.24 6.76
N THR A 162 -20.56 2.08 5.46
CA THR A 162 -19.99 2.96 4.44
C THR A 162 -21.04 3.96 3.96
N TYR A 163 -20.71 5.23 4.08
CA TYR A 163 -21.54 6.36 3.70
C TYR A 163 -20.99 6.99 2.42
N GLN A 164 -21.91 7.40 1.55
CA GLN A 164 -21.59 8.19 0.38
C GLN A 164 -22.06 9.62 0.61
N TYR A 165 -21.29 10.61 0.17
CA TYR A 165 -21.70 12.01 0.24
C TYR A 165 -21.59 12.68 -1.12
N SER A 166 -22.46 13.63 -1.37
CA SER A 166 -22.37 14.58 -2.47
C SER A 166 -22.61 15.99 -1.96
N ALA A 167 -21.80 16.93 -2.42
CA ALA A 167 -21.89 18.33 -2.07
C ALA A 167 -22.08 19.18 -3.33
N GLU A 168 -22.99 20.13 -3.28
CA GLU A 168 -23.19 21.14 -4.33
C GLU A 168 -23.13 22.54 -3.71
N GLY A 169 -22.26 23.38 -4.26
CA GLY A 169 -22.13 24.78 -3.85
C GLY A 169 -22.84 25.70 -4.84
N ARG A 170 -23.72 26.58 -4.34
CA ARG A 170 -24.39 27.63 -5.14
C ARG A 170 -24.19 29.00 -4.52
N LYS A 171 -24.11 30.04 -5.34
CA LYS A 171 -24.12 31.44 -4.90
C LYS A 171 -25.04 32.22 -5.82
N ASN A 172 -26.08 32.84 -5.27
CA ASN A 172 -27.12 33.54 -6.05
C ASN A 172 -27.66 32.69 -7.20
N GLU A 173 -28.03 31.43 -6.91
CA GLU A 173 -28.51 30.42 -7.87
C GLU A 173 -27.48 29.93 -8.93
N VAL A 174 -26.29 30.52 -8.99
CA VAL A 174 -25.21 30.06 -9.86
C VAL A 174 -24.45 28.90 -9.19
N LYS A 175 -24.30 27.79 -9.92
CA LYS A 175 -23.51 26.64 -9.47
C LYS A 175 -22.02 26.96 -9.49
N ILE A 176 -21.38 26.91 -8.32
CA ILE A 176 -19.92 27.10 -8.16
C ILE A 176 -19.17 25.80 -8.44
N GLY A 177 -19.72 24.68 -7.96
CA GLY A 177 -19.13 23.37 -8.17
C GLY A 177 -19.88 22.26 -7.45
N SER A 178 -19.38 21.04 -7.59
CA SER A 178 -19.86 19.88 -6.86
C SER A 178 -18.72 18.92 -6.55
N ASP A 179 -18.78 18.28 -5.39
CA ASP A 179 -17.83 17.26 -4.95
C ASP A 179 -18.57 16.02 -4.44
N ARG A 180 -17.92 14.86 -4.47
CA ARG A 180 -18.51 13.62 -3.97
C ARG A 180 -17.43 12.66 -3.49
N GLY A 181 -17.80 11.81 -2.56
CA GLY A 181 -16.90 10.79 -2.05
C GLY A 181 -17.59 9.85 -1.09
N GLU A 182 -16.78 9.10 -0.36
CA GLU A 182 -17.23 8.13 0.63
C GLU A 182 -16.35 8.16 1.88
N PHE A 183 -16.91 7.72 2.98
CA PHE A 183 -16.21 7.46 4.23
C PHE A 183 -16.88 6.29 4.94
N SER A 184 -16.13 5.63 5.81
CA SER A 184 -16.62 4.47 6.56
C SER A 184 -16.53 4.71 8.06
N ILE A 185 -17.50 4.17 8.78
CA ILE A 185 -17.54 4.13 10.24
C ILE A 185 -17.33 2.68 10.64
N GLY A 186 -16.18 2.39 11.25
CA GLY A 186 -15.80 1.06 11.70
C GLY A 186 -16.12 0.83 13.18
N LYS A 187 -16.22 -0.46 13.54
CA LYS A 187 -16.19 -0.90 14.93
C LYS A 187 -14.94 -0.37 15.61
N ASN A 188 -15.12 0.19 16.79
CA ASN A 188 -14.05 0.74 17.61
C ASN A 188 -13.10 -0.37 18.08
N ASN A 189 -12.19 -0.83 17.22
CA ASN A 189 -11.07 -1.68 17.60
C ASN A 189 -9.82 -0.81 17.65
N ILE A 190 -9.70 -0.03 18.73
CA ILE A 190 -8.48 0.69 19.12
C ILE A 190 -7.27 -0.27 19.15
N GLU A 191 -7.53 -1.58 19.25
CA GLU A 191 -6.56 -2.67 19.20
C GLU A 191 -5.76 -2.75 17.88
N HIS A 192 -6.26 -2.24 16.75
CA HIS A 192 -5.52 -2.30 15.48
C HIS A 192 -4.57 -1.11 15.23
N PHE A 193 -4.59 -0.08 16.08
CA PHE A 193 -3.72 1.10 15.92
C PHE A 193 -2.43 1.05 16.75
N ARG A 194 -2.25 0.04 17.62
CA ARG A 194 -0.97 -0.24 18.29
C ARG A 194 -0.19 -1.30 17.51
N LEU A 195 0.51 -0.88 16.47
CA LEU A 195 1.47 -1.70 15.72
C LEU A 195 2.76 -2.01 16.52
N THR A 196 2.84 -1.56 17.79
CA THR A 196 3.96 -1.83 18.69
C THR A 196 3.52 -2.83 19.74
N ALA A 197 4.28 -3.92 19.89
CA ALA A 197 4.02 -4.95 20.90
C ALA A 197 3.93 -4.31 22.30
N ASP A 198 2.76 -4.44 22.95
CA ASP A 198 2.55 -4.00 24.33
C ASP A 198 3.25 -4.97 25.28
N LYS A 199 4.48 -4.63 25.66
CA LYS A 199 5.33 -5.48 26.52
C LYS A 199 4.64 -5.83 27.84
N GLY A 200 3.91 -4.89 28.43
CA GLY A 200 3.23 -5.11 29.71
C GLY A 200 2.12 -6.15 29.60
N LEU A 201 1.33 -6.10 28.52
CA LEU A 201 0.31 -7.11 28.25
C LEU A 201 0.92 -8.50 28.01
N LEU A 202 1.99 -8.57 27.22
CA LEU A 202 2.65 -9.85 26.90
C LEU A 202 3.31 -10.49 28.13
N GLU A 203 3.91 -9.68 29.02
CA GLU A 203 4.43 -10.14 30.31
C GLU A 203 3.31 -10.68 31.21
N GLN A 204 2.17 -9.99 31.27
CA GLN A 204 1.01 -10.46 32.05
C GLN A 204 0.43 -11.77 31.53
N ILE A 205 0.32 -11.93 30.20
CA ILE A 205 -0.15 -13.18 29.59
C ILE A 205 0.81 -14.32 29.91
N ALA A 206 2.12 -14.09 29.81
CA ALA A 206 3.12 -15.09 30.15
C ALA A 206 2.99 -15.52 31.61
N LEU A 207 2.92 -14.57 32.54
CA LEU A 207 2.73 -14.84 33.97
C LEU A 207 1.46 -15.66 34.26
N ARG A 208 0.34 -15.36 33.60
CA ARG A 208 -0.94 -16.04 33.83
C ARG A 208 -1.03 -17.41 33.18
N THR A 209 -0.33 -17.65 32.08
CA THR A 209 -0.33 -18.94 31.37
C THR A 209 0.81 -19.86 31.81
N GLY A 210 1.66 -19.42 32.74
CA GLY A 210 2.88 -20.13 33.13
C GLY A 210 3.97 -20.10 32.06
N GLY A 211 3.83 -19.24 31.06
CA GLY A 211 4.83 -18.98 30.03
C GLY A 211 5.90 -17.97 30.49
N LYS A 212 6.94 -17.82 29.68
CA LYS A 212 8.02 -16.83 29.91
C LYS A 212 8.01 -15.81 28.77
N PHE A 213 8.01 -14.53 29.12
CA PHE A 213 8.19 -13.45 28.14
C PHE A 213 9.67 -13.34 27.75
N VAL A 214 9.95 -13.33 26.46
CA VAL A 214 11.32 -13.26 25.92
C VAL A 214 11.39 -12.16 24.86
N THR A 215 12.41 -11.31 24.95
CA THR A 215 12.64 -10.25 23.96
C THR A 215 13.57 -10.72 22.84
N ALA A 216 13.58 -10.04 21.69
CA ALA A 216 14.39 -10.42 20.52
C ALA A 216 15.90 -10.56 20.82
N ARG A 217 16.42 -9.86 21.84
CA ARG A 217 17.83 -9.97 22.27
C ARG A 217 18.14 -11.23 23.09
N GLN A 218 17.12 -11.92 23.58
CA GLN A 218 17.23 -13.09 24.45
C GLN A 218 16.86 -14.41 23.74
N LEU A 219 16.72 -14.37 22.40
CA LEU A 219 16.39 -15.54 21.60
C LEU A 219 17.43 -16.66 21.71
N ASP A 220 18.71 -16.31 21.81
CA ASP A 220 19.80 -17.29 21.96
C ASP A 220 19.75 -18.03 23.30
N ASP A 221 19.29 -17.35 24.35
CA ASP A 221 19.13 -17.95 25.67
C ASP A 221 17.86 -18.81 25.76
N LEU A 222 16.79 -18.43 25.06
CA LEU A 222 15.57 -19.23 24.93
C LEU A 222 15.86 -20.60 24.29
N ALA A 223 16.68 -20.64 23.24
CA ALA A 223 17.06 -21.90 22.61
C ALA A 223 17.78 -22.86 23.57
N LYS A 224 18.64 -22.32 24.45
CA LYS A 224 19.33 -23.12 25.48
C LYS A 224 18.35 -23.62 26.55
N GLU A 225 17.43 -22.77 26.98
CA GLU A 225 16.43 -23.09 28.02
C GLU A 225 15.42 -24.15 27.53
N ILE A 226 14.97 -24.07 26.27
CA ILE A 226 14.09 -25.10 25.66
C ILE A 226 14.78 -26.46 25.61
N ASN A 227 16.07 -26.51 25.25
CA ASN A 227 16.82 -27.77 25.19
C ASN A 227 17.07 -28.39 26.58
N GLN A 228 17.00 -27.59 27.65
CA GLN A 228 17.13 -28.06 29.04
C GLN A 228 15.80 -28.49 29.66
N LEU A 229 14.66 -28.19 29.02
CA LEU A 229 13.34 -28.59 29.48
C LEU A 229 13.08 -30.08 29.22
N ASN A 230 13.30 -30.90 30.23
CA ASN A 230 13.05 -32.35 30.25
C ASN A 230 11.56 -32.76 30.04
N SER A 231 10.64 -31.80 29.92
CA SER A 231 9.20 -32.02 29.70
C SER A 231 8.84 -32.22 28.23
N LEU A 232 9.68 -31.80 27.29
CA LEU A 232 9.47 -31.96 25.85
C LEU A 232 9.96 -33.34 25.39
N LYS A 233 9.38 -34.40 25.93
CA LYS A 233 9.62 -35.75 25.41
C LYS A 233 8.98 -35.86 24.02
N PRO A 234 9.68 -36.35 22.99
CA PRO A 234 9.10 -36.55 21.68
C PRO A 234 7.89 -37.50 21.80
N VAL A 235 6.69 -36.96 21.58
CA VAL A 235 5.49 -37.78 21.45
C VAL A 235 5.60 -38.49 20.10
N VAL A 236 6.01 -39.75 20.14
CA VAL A 236 6.05 -40.61 18.95
C VAL A 236 4.62 -40.81 18.47
N SER A 237 4.21 -40.03 17.47
CA SER A 237 2.92 -40.21 16.80
C SER A 237 3.03 -41.39 15.84
N TYR A 238 2.48 -42.53 16.25
CA TYR A 238 2.36 -43.69 15.38
C TYR A 238 1.25 -43.42 14.35
N SER A 239 1.63 -43.03 13.14
CA SER A 239 0.71 -43.01 12.00
C SER A 239 0.57 -44.44 11.47
N THR A 240 -0.49 -45.13 11.86
CA THR A 240 -0.85 -46.42 11.25
C THR A 240 -1.43 -46.16 9.87
N ARG A 241 -0.55 -46.12 8.87
CA ARG A 241 -0.95 -46.10 7.45
C ARG A 241 -1.50 -47.48 7.09
N ARG A 242 -2.83 -47.64 7.12
CA ARG A 242 -3.49 -48.80 6.51
C ARG A 242 -3.37 -48.63 5.00
N MET A 243 -2.32 -49.19 4.40
CA MET A 243 -2.22 -49.30 2.94
C MET A 243 -3.36 -50.20 2.48
N GLY A 244 -4.26 -49.65 1.68
CA GLY A 244 -5.38 -50.40 1.12
C GLY A 244 -4.86 -51.44 0.13
N PHE A 245 -5.50 -52.62 0.10
CA PHE A 245 -5.16 -53.75 -0.78
C PHE A 245 -5.19 -53.41 -2.29
N ASN A 246 -5.63 -52.19 -2.64
CA ASN A 246 -5.71 -51.66 -4.00
C ASN A 246 -4.34 -51.35 -4.64
N GLU A 247 -3.24 -51.26 -3.88
CA GLU A 247 -1.89 -51.10 -4.46
C GLU A 247 -1.31 -52.41 -5.04
N TYR A 248 -1.93 -53.57 -4.78
CA TYR A 248 -1.44 -54.89 -5.22
C TYR A 248 -2.06 -55.38 -6.55
N GLN A 249 -2.61 -54.49 -7.38
CA GLN A 249 -3.19 -54.84 -8.69
C GLN A 249 -2.21 -55.61 -9.59
N TRP A 250 -0.90 -55.41 -9.43
CA TRP A 250 0.14 -56.15 -10.16
C TRP A 250 0.21 -57.65 -9.81
N ILE A 251 -0.17 -58.05 -8.60
CA ILE A 251 -0.18 -59.47 -8.17
C ILE A 251 -1.24 -60.26 -8.96
N PHE A 252 -2.36 -59.62 -9.30
CA PHE A 252 -3.41 -60.23 -10.13
C PHE A 252 -2.86 -60.62 -11.52
N PHE A 253 -2.07 -59.75 -12.15
CA PHE A 253 -1.46 -60.04 -13.45
C PHE A 253 -0.41 -61.16 -13.38
N ILE A 254 0.32 -61.30 -12.27
CA ILE A 254 1.25 -62.43 -12.06
C ILE A 254 0.49 -63.75 -11.95
N LEU A 255 -0.59 -63.79 -11.16
CA LEU A 255 -1.44 -64.97 -11.04
C LEU A 255 -2.05 -65.38 -12.38
N LEU A 256 -2.53 -64.40 -13.16
CA LEU A 256 -3.07 -64.64 -14.50
C LEU A 256 -1.99 -65.17 -15.45
N GLY A 257 -0.76 -64.65 -15.36
CA GLY A 257 0.40 -65.14 -16.10
C GLY A 257 0.77 -66.59 -15.76
N LEU A 258 0.80 -66.95 -14.48
CA LEU A 258 1.05 -68.32 -14.02
C LEU A 258 -0.02 -69.29 -14.53
N LEU A 259 -1.29 -68.88 -14.50
CA LEU A 259 -2.41 -69.70 -14.96
C LEU A 259 -2.37 -69.89 -16.49
N ALA A 260 -2.00 -68.85 -17.24
CA ALA A 260 -1.76 -68.97 -18.68
C ALA A 260 -0.57 -69.91 -18.97
N LEU A 261 0.51 -69.83 -18.19
CA LEU A 261 1.67 -70.71 -18.32
C LEU A 261 1.29 -72.18 -18.07
N GLU A 262 0.54 -72.44 -17.00
CA GLU A 262 0.01 -73.76 -16.68
C GLU A 262 -0.84 -74.31 -17.83
N TRP A 263 -1.74 -73.49 -18.37
CA TRP A 263 -2.59 -73.89 -19.48
C TRP A 263 -1.78 -74.22 -20.75
N VAL A 264 -0.76 -73.43 -21.08
CA VAL A 264 0.13 -73.70 -22.23
C VAL A 264 0.93 -74.99 -22.02
N ILE A 265 1.48 -75.19 -20.83
CA ILE A 265 2.18 -76.43 -20.46
C ILE A 265 1.23 -77.63 -20.61
N ARG A 266 0.03 -77.56 -20.04
CA ARG A 266 -0.98 -78.62 -20.13
C ARG A 266 -1.36 -78.92 -21.59
N LYS A 267 -1.52 -77.89 -22.42
CA LYS A 267 -1.83 -78.04 -23.84
C LYS A 267 -0.67 -78.68 -24.63
N ARG A 268 0.57 -78.35 -24.31
CA ARG A 268 1.76 -78.91 -24.98
C ARG A 268 2.01 -80.38 -24.61
N TYR A 269 1.75 -80.76 -23.36
CA TYR A 269 1.89 -82.15 -22.91
C TYR A 269 0.69 -83.04 -23.24
N SER A 270 -0.49 -82.48 -23.54
CA SER A 270 -1.68 -83.24 -23.96
C SER A 270 -1.71 -83.60 -25.46
N LEU A 271 -0.63 -83.34 -26.21
CA LEU A 271 -0.53 -83.56 -27.66
C LEU A 271 0.73 -84.35 -28.04
N SER A 272 1.24 -85.18 -27.13
CA SER A 272 2.26 -86.21 -27.39
C SER A 272 1.81 -87.56 -26.86
#